data_AF-A0A1E5L115-F1
#
_entry.id   AF-A0A1E5L115-F1
#
_cell.length_a   1.000
_cell.length_b   1.000
_cell.length_c   1.000
_cell.angle_alpha   90.00
_cell.angle_beta   90.00
_cell.angle_gamma   90.00
#
_symmetry.space_group_name_H-M   'P 1'
#
loop_
_entity.id
_entity.type
_entity.pdbx_description
1 polymer ?
#
loop_
_entity_poly.entity_id
_entity_poly.type
_entity_poly.pdbx_seq_one_letter_code
_entity_poly.pdbx_strand_id
1 'polypeptide(L)' 'MKIEFRFLNKTTSTFEVVYFQNWNDRQPLFTHDPKKAKKYWHNQSAEKDLNLLNKVKSETAKTLSIKLVS' A
#
# COMPACT_ATOMS: atom_id res chain seq x y z
N MET A 1 -3.97 0.68 13.03
CA MET A 1 -3.18 -0.06 12.03
C MET A 1 -3.34 0.55 10.64
N LYS A 2 -2.37 0.37 9.76
CA LYS A 2 -2.28 0.92 8.38
C LYS A 2 -1.66 -0.13 7.47
N ILE A 3 -2.00 -0.11 6.18
CA ILE A 3 -1.32 -0.98 5.22
C ILE A 3 -0.08 -0.25 4.69
N GLU A 4 1.09 -0.81 4.96
CA GLU A 4 2.39 -0.38 4.47
C GLU A 4 2.78 -1.18 3.23
N PHE A 5 3.27 -0.47 2.22
CA PHE A 5 3.85 -1.01 1.00
C PHE A 5 5.31 -0.67 0.94
N ARG A 6 6.12 -1.68 0.67
CA ARG A 6 7.52 -1.53 0.30
C ARG A 6 7.70 -2.00 -1.12
N PHE A 7 8.30 -1.16 -1.95
CA PHE A 7 8.57 -1.49 -3.33
C PHE A 7 9.91 -0.94 -3.78
N LEU A 8 10.45 -1.54 -4.83
CA LEU A 8 11.56 -0.99 -5.59
C LEU A 8 10.97 -0.20 -6.75
N ASN A 9 11.24 1.11 -6.79
CA ASN A 9 10.95 1.94 -7.93
C ASN A 9 11.98 1.63 -9.03
N LYS A 10 11.53 1.05 -10.14
CA LYS A 10 12.45 0.64 -11.23
C LYS A 10 12.97 1.82 -12.02
N THR A 11 12.25 2.94 -12.02
CA THR A 11 12.65 4.15 -12.76
C THR A 11 13.83 4.83 -12.10
N THR A 12 13.81 4.95 -10.77
CA THR A 12 14.84 5.63 -9.97
C THR A 12 15.81 4.65 -9.31
N SER A 13 15.55 3.35 -9.36
CA SER A 13 16.26 2.30 -8.64
C SER A 13 16.32 2.51 -7.12
N THR A 14 15.28 3.14 -6.55
CA THR A 14 15.18 3.43 -5.12
C THR A 14 14.18 2.53 -4.40
N PHE A 15 14.50 2.18 -3.16
CA PHE A 15 13.55 1.53 -2.25
C PHE A 15 12.64 2.57 -1.63
N GLU A 16 11.34 2.36 -1.75
CA GLU A 16 10.33 3.29 -1.26
C GLU A 16 9.35 2.59 -0.32
N VAL A 17 8.90 3.36 0.68
CA VAL A 17 7.85 2.97 1.59
C VAL A 17 6.70 3.96 1.44
N VAL A 18 5.51 3.43 1.16
CA VAL A 18 4.27 4.20 1.08
C VAL A 18 3.18 3.49 1.87
N TYR A 19 2.14 4.23 2.21
CA TYR A 19 0.99 3.73 2.94
C TYR A 19 -0.25 3.85 2.06
N PHE A 20 -1.13 2.86 2.14
CA PHE A 20 -2.41 2.93 1.48
C PHE A 20 -3.29 4.02 2.11
N GLN A 21 -3.77 4.96 1.29
CA GLN A 21 -4.59 6.09 1.73
C GLN A 21 -6.08 5.81 1.56
N ASN A 22 -6.51 5.47 0.35
CA ASN A 22 -7.89 5.14 0.00
C ASN A 22 -7.95 4.61 -1.44
N TRP A 23 -9.12 4.13 -1.84
CA TRP A 23 -9.42 3.87 -3.26
C TRP A 23 -9.93 5.16 -3.92
N ASN A 24 -9.37 5.48 -5.08
CA ASN A 24 -9.96 6.43 -6.02
C ASN A 24 -10.57 5.61 -7.16
N ASP A 25 -11.89 5.44 -7.12
CA ASP A 25 -12.63 4.45 -7.91
C ASP A 25 -12.05 3.03 -7.78
N ARG A 26 -11.31 2.57 -8.79
CA ARG A 26 -10.67 1.24 -8.83
C ARG A 26 -9.14 1.29 -8.67
N GLN A 27 -8.57 2.48 -8.51
CA GLN A 27 -7.14 2.67 -8.39
C GLN A 27 -6.76 2.94 -6.92
N PRO A 28 -5.76 2.23 -6.37
CA PRO A 28 -5.31 2.50 -5.02
C PRO A 28 -4.50 3.79 -4.98
N LEU A 29 -4.82 4.68 -4.04
CA LEU A 29 -4.01 5.84 -3.72
C LEU A 29 -3.05 5.52 -2.58
N PHE A 30 -1.81 6.00 -2.74
CA PHE A 30 -0.74 5.83 -1.78
C PHE A 30 -0.21 7.19 -1.31
N THR A 31 0.36 7.20 -0.12
CA THR A 31 0.96 8.40 0.48
C THR A 31 2.24 8.05 1.23
N HIS A 32 3.22 8.94 1.23
CA HIS A 32 4.39 8.81 2.11
C HIS A 32 4.09 9.28 3.53
N ASP A 33 3.00 10.01 3.76
CA ASP A 33 2.62 10.49 5.09
C ASP A 33 1.77 9.43 5.84
N PRO A 34 2.33 8.76 6.85
CA PRO A 34 1.59 7.75 7.60
C PRO A 34 0.38 8.31 8.35
N LYS A 35 0.27 9.63 8.57
CA LYS A 35 -0.91 10.24 9.21
C LYS A 35 -2.11 10.29 8.27
N LYS A 36 -1.87 10.34 6.96
CA LYS A 36 -2.91 10.35 5.91
C LYS A 36 -3.35 8.94 5.50
N ALA A 37 -2.59 7.91 5.87
CA ALA A 37 -2.93 6.52 5.59
C ALA A 37 -4.30 6.11 6.16
N LYS A 38 -4.98 5.19 5.47
CA LYS A 38 -6.21 4.59 5.96
C LYS A 38 -5.95 3.89 7.29
N LYS A 39 -6.77 4.22 8.29
CA LYS A 39 -6.72 3.60 9.61
C LYS A 39 -7.70 2.43 9.67
N TYR A 40 -7.19 1.30 10.13
CA TYR A 40 -7.97 0.09 10.39
C TYR A 40 -7.98 -0.19 11.90
N TRP A 41 -9.16 -0.52 12.40
CA TRP A 41 -9.42 -0.91 13.78
C TRP A 41 -9.12 -2.39 14.05
N HIS A 42 -9.36 -3.27 13.07
CA HIS A 42 -9.17 -4.73 13.19
C HIS A 42 -8.55 -5.31 11.92
N ASN A 43 -7.88 -6.46 12.02
CA ASN A 43 -7.23 -7.09 10.86
C ASN A 43 -8.25 -7.43 9.76
N GLN A 44 -9.43 -7.90 10.16
CA GLN A 44 -10.54 -8.24 9.27
C GLN A 44 -11.00 -7.04 8.43
N SER A 45 -10.94 -5.81 8.96
CA SER A 45 -11.34 -4.63 8.20
C SER A 45 -10.29 -4.22 7.15
N ALA A 46 -9.04 -4.67 7.29
CA ALA A 46 -7.98 -4.46 6.31
C ALA A 46 -7.89 -5.60 5.28
N GLU A 47 -8.45 -6.77 5.56
CA GLU A 47 -8.28 -7.98 4.76
C GLU A 47 -8.78 -7.82 3.32
N LYS A 48 -9.94 -7.18 3.13
CA LYS A 48 -10.49 -6.90 1.81
C LYS A 48 -9.54 -6.03 0.98
N ASP A 49 -9.02 -4.97 1.58
CA ASP A 49 -8.11 -4.04 0.91
C ASP A 49 -6.77 -4.72 0.61
N LEU A 50 -6.20 -5.45 1.58
CA LEU A 50 -4.99 -6.26 1.40
C LEU A 50 -5.11 -7.25 0.24
N ASN A 51 -6.22 -7.98 0.15
CA ASN A 51 -6.45 -8.97 -0.91
C ASN A 51 -6.55 -8.34 -2.31
N LEU A 52 -7.16 -7.16 -2.42
CA LEU A 52 -7.21 -6.42 -3.68
C LEU A 52 -5.83 -5.89 -4.07
N LEU A 53 -5.15 -5.30 -3.10
CA LEU A 53 -3.82 -4.71 -3.24
C LEU A 53 -2.73 -5.72 -3.62
N ASN A 54 -2.78 -6.93 -3.07
CA ASN A 54 -1.87 -8.02 -3.44
C ASN A 54 -2.00 -8.45 -4.91
N LYS A 55 -3.12 -8.14 -5.57
CA LYS A 55 -3.36 -8.47 -6.99
C LYS A 55 -2.88 -7.39 -7.93
N VAL A 56 -2.61 -6.18 -7.42
CA VAL A 56 -2.18 -5.04 -8.24
C VAL A 56 -0.75 -5.27 -8.71
N LYS A 57 -0.53 -5.18 -10.02
CA LYS A 57 0.81 -5.18 -10.62
C LYS A 57 1.12 -3.77 -11.12
N SER A 58 2.38 -3.37 -10.96
CA SER A 58 2.91 -2.14 -11.54
C SER A 58 4.04 -2.48 -12.50
N GLU A 59 4.06 -1.79 -13.64
CA GLU A 59 5.15 -1.91 -14.61
C GLU A 59 6.42 -1.23 -14.08
N THR A 60 6.25 -0.09 -13.42
CA THR A 60 7.32 0.80 -12.94
C THR A 60 7.80 0.49 -11.53
N ALA A 61 7.07 -0.33 -10.77
CA ALA A 61 7.43 -0.71 -9.42
C ALA A 61 7.42 -2.22 -9.23
N LYS A 62 8.40 -2.74 -8.48
CA LYS A 62 8.40 -4.13 -8.00
C LYS A 62 8.01 -4.13 -6.53
N THR A 63 6.79 -4.58 -6.23
CA THR A 63 6.36 -4.80 -4.84
C THR A 63 7.26 -5.82 -4.17
N LEU A 64 7.79 -5.45 -3.00
CA LEU A 64 8.63 -6.31 -2.18
C LEU A 64 7.85 -6.87 -0.99
N SER A 65 6.97 -6.05 -0.42
CA SER A 65 6.21 -6.41 0.77
C SER A 65 4.97 -5.54 0.91
N ILE A 66 3.87 -6.16 1.34
CA ILE A 66 2.64 -5.49 1.77
C ILE A 66 2.31 -6.02 3.16
N LYS A 67 2.21 -5.14 4.15
CA LYS A 67 1.98 -5.53 5.56
C LYS A 67 1.00 -4.61 6.25
N LEU A 68 0.26 -5.16 7.20
CA LEU A 68 -0.51 -4.37 8.16
C LEU A 68 0.41 -4.00 9.33
N VAL A 69 0.58 -2.71 9.60
CA VAL A 69 1.43 -2.18 10.68
C VAL A 69 0.57 -1.42 11.68
N SER A 70 0.87 -1.52 12.98
CA SER A 70 0.10 -0.86 14.05
C SER A 70 0.40 0.63 14.15
#